data_AF-A0A353VU16-F1
#
_entry.id   AF-A0A353VU16-F1
#
_cell.length_a   1.000
_cell.length_b   1.000
_cell.length_c   1.000
_cell.angle_alpha   90.00
_cell.angle_beta   90.00
_cell.angle_gamma   90.00
#
_symmetry.space_group_name_H-M   'P 1'
#
loop_
_entity.id
_entity.type
_entity.pdbx_description
1 polymer ?
#
loop_
_entity_poly.entity_id
_entity_poly.type
_entity_poly.pdbx_seq_one_letter_code
_entity_poly.pdbx_strand_id
1 'polypeptide(L)'
;MEQKEKILTRCNSIPVPNLVNYLNEGVVTLDELKAAGLTAETVEDIHKHIAANEALMWRNACRKDSPSVYLEFLKFFPEGTYSEQCRQQLSDKEESWWQDISLTPTGESLRDYLEIFPYGKYAGTARALLDDMPWLETCKVNTEAAYLAYKEKYPGKHEGEIKTILNTFRDEQDWVNARNLNTTDAFREYLRFHRYGKHAVDAQRIIDSRSLHDNIVEGLRKNKNAFSAEEIQRHIGEKTVTESEIADVLGPEWVERIMNYSRPDDLPIYAYKNELVKGRTEVYFWGTPASGKTCTLGAIFSRAFSKGTLQPRGGAVDYFDSLKNIFKKDGVSRLPNSTSNTCIYDMQVDIIDDKGRKHPVTMIDLAGEIFKCIYYDSLGKLNEDDERKKILDTTFGYLTNRKNKKIMFFVVEYNGHDRVWNDNTNLTMSDYLDRCAHYLDDKKIISSSVNGIYVLVTKADMIDCEYKELPVKAKEYIEDHFKGFWETLKDICVHSGIRDLKIIPFSIGNVVAKQLCEFDGKFAKLVLDRIIEKSDSTGHSFLDFLKG
;
A
#
# COMPACT_ATOMS: atom_id res chain seq x y z
N MET A 1 -18.20 -86.81 -8.41
CA MET A 1 -17.52 -87.74 -7.48
C MET A 1 -17.43 -89.16 -8.03
N GLU A 2 -18.46 -89.69 -8.69
CA GLU A 2 -18.51 -91.11 -9.14
C GLU A 2 -17.41 -91.55 -10.14
N GLN A 3 -16.95 -90.68 -11.04
CA GLN A 3 -15.96 -91.05 -12.05
C GLN A 3 -14.54 -91.17 -11.47
N LYS A 4 -14.13 -90.20 -10.64
CA LYS A 4 -12.83 -90.17 -9.99
C LYS A 4 -12.62 -91.39 -9.09
N GLU A 5 -13.61 -91.72 -8.28
CA GLU A 5 -13.57 -92.86 -7.36
C GLU A 5 -13.48 -94.20 -8.11
N LYS A 6 -14.19 -94.35 -9.24
CA LYS A 6 -14.07 -95.53 -10.12
C LYS A 6 -12.67 -95.67 -10.74
N ILE A 7 -12.03 -94.56 -11.09
CA ILE A 7 -10.66 -94.56 -11.65
C ILE A 7 -9.65 -94.98 -10.57
N LEU A 8 -9.74 -94.40 -9.36
CA LEU A 8 -8.84 -94.71 -8.25
C LEU A 8 -8.94 -96.18 -7.81
N THR A 9 -10.17 -96.70 -7.68
CA THR A 9 -10.42 -98.09 -7.22
C THR A 9 -9.92 -99.15 -8.22
N ARG A 10 -9.82 -98.80 -9.51
CA ARG A 10 -9.40 -99.72 -10.58
C ARG A 10 -8.11 -99.29 -11.25
N CYS A 11 -7.30 -98.48 -10.58
CA CYS A 11 -6.14 -97.80 -11.16
C CYS A 11 -5.17 -98.76 -11.87
N ASN A 12 -4.89 -99.94 -11.29
CA ASN A 12 -4.01 -100.97 -11.90
C ASN A 12 -4.64 -101.77 -13.05
N SER A 13 -5.95 -101.64 -13.29
CA SER A 13 -6.67 -102.34 -14.37
C SER A 13 -6.96 -101.45 -15.58
N ILE A 14 -6.62 -100.17 -15.49
CA ILE A 14 -6.85 -99.19 -16.56
C ILE A 14 -5.58 -99.12 -17.41
N PRO A 15 -5.67 -99.22 -18.75
CA PRO A 15 -4.52 -99.07 -19.61
C PRO A 15 -3.79 -97.75 -19.38
N VAL A 16 -2.45 -97.80 -19.35
CA VAL A 16 -1.58 -96.64 -19.13
C VAL A 16 -1.94 -95.42 -20.01
N PRO A 17 -2.26 -95.54 -21.32
CA PRO A 17 -2.67 -94.40 -22.12
C PRO A 17 -3.94 -93.70 -21.61
N ASN A 18 -4.89 -94.47 -21.09
CA ASN A 18 -6.14 -93.91 -20.55
C ASN A 18 -5.90 -93.27 -19.18
N LEU A 19 -5.03 -93.84 -18.35
CA LEU A 19 -4.59 -93.21 -17.10
C LEU A 19 -3.90 -91.87 -17.37
N VAL A 20 -3.03 -91.82 -18.39
CA VAL A 20 -2.36 -90.58 -18.82
C VAL A 20 -3.35 -89.55 -19.35
N ASN A 21 -4.39 -89.95 -20.10
CA ASN A 21 -5.45 -89.02 -20.50
C ASN A 21 -6.21 -88.44 -19.30
N TYR A 22 -6.56 -89.26 -18.30
CA TYR A 22 -7.21 -88.76 -17.09
C TYR A 22 -6.31 -87.86 -16.24
N LEU A 23 -4.99 -88.10 -16.24
CA LEU A 23 -4.00 -87.20 -15.65
C LEU A 23 -3.95 -85.86 -16.42
N ASN A 24 -3.90 -85.90 -17.75
CA ASN A 24 -3.87 -84.72 -18.62
C ASN A 24 -5.16 -83.88 -18.59
N GLU A 25 -6.29 -84.51 -18.32
CA GLU A 25 -7.59 -83.85 -18.13
C GLU A 25 -7.82 -83.38 -16.68
N GLY A 26 -6.89 -83.67 -15.77
CA GLY A 26 -6.96 -83.26 -14.36
C GLY A 26 -8.02 -83.97 -13.54
N VAL A 27 -8.55 -85.12 -14.01
CA VAL A 27 -9.62 -85.88 -13.34
C VAL A 27 -9.10 -86.59 -12.07
N VAL A 28 -7.84 -87.00 -12.10
CA VAL A 28 -7.08 -87.63 -10.99
C VAL A 28 -5.64 -87.11 -11.02
N THR A 29 -4.94 -87.13 -9.88
CA THR A 29 -3.49 -86.87 -9.84
C THR A 29 -2.68 -88.16 -9.71
N LEU A 30 -1.39 -88.12 -10.07
CA LEU A 30 -0.52 -89.28 -9.94
C LEU A 30 -0.34 -89.70 -8.46
N ASP A 31 -0.35 -88.74 -7.55
CA ASP A 31 -0.25 -89.00 -6.11
C ASP A 31 -1.53 -89.63 -5.56
N GLU A 32 -2.70 -89.21 -6.07
CA GLU A 32 -3.98 -89.87 -5.76
C GLU A 32 -4.00 -91.33 -6.26
N LEU A 33 -3.46 -91.59 -7.45
CA LEU A 33 -3.35 -92.95 -7.99
C LEU A 33 -2.37 -93.82 -7.17
N LYS A 34 -1.21 -93.27 -6.78
CA LYS A 34 -0.25 -93.97 -5.89
C LYS A 34 -0.89 -94.29 -4.53
N ALA A 35 -1.60 -93.33 -3.93
CA ALA A 35 -2.30 -93.52 -2.67
C ALA A 35 -3.42 -94.59 -2.78
N ALA A 36 -4.03 -94.73 -3.96
CA ALA A 36 -5.01 -95.77 -4.27
C ALA A 36 -4.39 -97.14 -4.61
N GLY A 37 -3.07 -97.31 -4.47
CA GLY A 37 -2.38 -98.58 -4.64
C GLY A 37 -1.86 -98.84 -6.06
N LEU A 38 -1.70 -97.80 -6.89
CA LEU A 38 -1.08 -97.95 -8.22
C LEU A 38 0.36 -98.50 -8.08
N THR A 39 0.67 -99.58 -8.80
CA THR A 39 1.97 -100.25 -8.67
C THR A 39 3.12 -99.38 -9.16
N ALA A 40 4.31 -99.57 -8.58
CA ALA A 40 5.53 -98.86 -8.99
C ALA A 40 5.88 -99.11 -10.48
N GLU A 41 5.62 -100.32 -10.98
CA GLU A 41 5.80 -100.68 -12.39
C GLU A 41 4.84 -99.89 -13.29
N THR A 42 3.55 -99.79 -12.94
CA THR A 42 2.59 -98.97 -13.70
C THR A 42 2.89 -97.47 -13.60
N VAL A 43 3.43 -96.99 -12.48
CA VAL A 43 3.94 -95.60 -12.37
C VAL A 43 5.11 -95.38 -13.31
N GLU A 44 6.04 -96.34 -13.41
CA GLU A 44 7.15 -96.28 -14.34
C GLU A 44 6.68 -96.32 -15.80
N ASP A 45 5.68 -97.14 -16.12
CA ASP A 45 5.09 -97.19 -17.46
C ASP A 45 4.29 -95.92 -17.79
N ILE A 46 3.60 -95.31 -16.82
CA ILE A 46 2.97 -93.99 -16.97
C ILE A 46 4.04 -92.94 -17.26
N HIS A 47 5.15 -92.93 -16.52
CA HIS A 47 6.25 -92.01 -16.79
C HIS A 47 6.87 -92.25 -18.17
N LYS A 48 7.08 -93.52 -18.57
CA LYS A 48 7.55 -93.88 -19.93
C LYS A 48 6.55 -93.45 -21.01
N HIS A 49 5.26 -93.56 -20.75
CA HIS A 49 4.21 -93.17 -21.69
C HIS A 49 4.06 -91.64 -21.81
N ILE A 50 4.22 -90.91 -20.71
CA ILE A 50 4.29 -89.45 -20.70
C ILE A 50 5.55 -88.99 -21.44
N ALA A 51 6.71 -89.61 -21.15
CA ALA A 51 7.97 -89.38 -21.86
C ALA A 51 7.88 -89.67 -23.37
N ALA A 52 7.21 -90.75 -23.77
CA ALA A 52 7.00 -91.10 -25.18
C ALA A 52 6.01 -90.16 -25.91
N ASN A 53 5.23 -89.35 -25.18
CA ASN A 53 4.22 -88.44 -25.73
C ASN A 53 4.52 -86.95 -25.48
N GLU A 54 5.78 -86.59 -25.20
CA GLU A 54 6.21 -85.19 -25.05
C GLU A 54 5.69 -84.31 -26.21
N ALA A 55 5.79 -84.80 -27.44
CA ALA A 55 5.32 -84.08 -28.64
C ALA A 55 3.79 -83.83 -28.66
N LEU A 56 2.99 -84.70 -28.04
CA LEU A 56 1.54 -84.53 -27.93
C LEU A 56 1.19 -83.49 -26.86
N MET A 57 1.88 -83.53 -25.71
CA MET A 57 1.70 -82.52 -24.65
C MET A 57 2.18 -81.14 -25.12
N TRP A 58 3.29 -81.08 -25.85
CA TRP A 58 3.76 -79.85 -26.49
C TRP A 58 2.73 -79.30 -27.50
N ARG A 59 2.18 -80.16 -28.36
CA ARG A 59 1.11 -79.75 -29.30
C ARG A 59 -0.13 -79.20 -28.57
N ASN A 60 -0.50 -79.81 -27.44
CA ASN A 60 -1.60 -79.31 -26.62
C ASN A 60 -1.27 -77.98 -25.94
N ALA A 61 -0.02 -77.81 -25.49
CA ALA A 61 0.47 -76.56 -24.92
C ALA A 61 0.44 -75.42 -25.94
N CYS A 62 0.98 -75.65 -27.15
CA CYS A 62 0.89 -74.69 -28.26
C CYS A 62 -0.56 -74.39 -28.69
N ARG A 63 -1.47 -75.37 -28.58
CA ARG A 63 -2.89 -75.16 -28.95
C ARG A 63 -3.65 -74.32 -27.93
N LYS A 64 -3.42 -74.54 -26.63
CA LYS A 64 -4.07 -73.77 -25.55
C LYS A 64 -3.40 -72.41 -25.34
N ASP A 65 -2.10 -72.33 -25.60
CA ASP A 65 -1.26 -71.12 -25.64
C ASP A 65 -1.40 -70.20 -24.41
N SER A 66 -1.38 -70.79 -23.21
CA SER A 66 -1.50 -70.05 -21.94
C SER A 66 -0.31 -70.33 -21.01
N PRO A 67 0.09 -69.35 -20.18
CA PRO A 67 1.18 -69.55 -19.21
C PRO A 67 0.98 -70.77 -18.30
N SER A 68 -0.25 -71.01 -17.83
CA SER A 68 -0.57 -72.15 -16.95
C SER A 68 -0.23 -73.51 -17.61
N VAL A 69 -0.51 -73.66 -18.90
CA VAL A 69 -0.29 -74.91 -19.64
C VAL A 69 1.20 -75.10 -19.99
N TYR A 70 1.92 -74.01 -20.25
CA TYR A 70 3.38 -74.07 -20.45
C TYR A 70 4.13 -74.37 -19.14
N LEU A 71 3.69 -73.81 -18.01
CA LEU A 71 4.22 -74.14 -16.68
C LEU A 71 3.98 -75.61 -16.32
N GLU A 72 2.78 -76.13 -16.62
CA GLU A 72 2.46 -77.54 -16.45
C GLU A 72 3.34 -78.44 -17.35
N PHE A 73 3.55 -78.06 -18.62
CA PHE A 73 4.45 -78.77 -19.53
C PHE A 73 5.89 -78.83 -18.98
N LEU A 74 6.44 -77.70 -18.51
CA LEU A 74 7.78 -77.62 -17.94
C LEU A 74 7.94 -78.39 -16.62
N LYS A 75 6.84 -78.59 -15.87
CA LYS A 75 6.84 -79.44 -14.66
C LYS A 75 7.06 -80.92 -15.01
N PHE A 76 6.49 -81.40 -16.11
CA PHE A 76 6.66 -82.78 -16.57
C PHE A 76 7.94 -82.98 -17.42
N PHE A 77 8.37 -81.96 -18.17
CA PHE A 77 9.51 -82.02 -19.09
C PHE A 77 10.49 -80.86 -18.91
N PRO A 78 11.19 -80.77 -17.77
CA PRO A 78 12.10 -79.66 -17.48
C PRO A 78 13.28 -79.58 -18.45
N GLU A 79 13.78 -80.74 -18.91
CA GLU A 79 14.91 -80.86 -19.86
C GLU A 79 14.51 -81.62 -21.14
N GLY A 80 13.21 -81.59 -21.48
CA GLY A 80 12.67 -82.24 -22.67
C GLY A 80 13.11 -81.58 -23.98
N THR A 81 12.85 -82.27 -25.09
CA THR A 81 13.13 -81.80 -26.46
C THR A 81 12.54 -80.42 -26.75
N TYR A 82 11.35 -80.12 -26.21
CA TYR A 82 10.66 -78.84 -26.43
C TYR A 82 10.78 -77.88 -25.24
N SER A 83 11.58 -78.22 -24.21
CA SER A 83 11.67 -77.43 -22.97
C SER A 83 12.21 -76.01 -23.20
N GLU A 84 13.22 -75.84 -24.06
CA GLU A 84 13.77 -74.53 -24.41
C GLU A 84 12.75 -73.66 -25.17
N GLN A 85 12.05 -74.25 -26.14
CA GLN A 85 10.97 -73.56 -26.86
C GLN A 85 9.82 -73.17 -25.93
N CYS A 86 9.45 -74.04 -25.00
CA CYS A 86 8.43 -73.77 -24.00
C CYS A 86 8.84 -72.64 -23.04
N ARG A 87 10.11 -72.60 -22.60
CA ARG A 87 10.66 -71.50 -21.80
C ARG A 87 10.61 -70.17 -22.55
N GLN A 88 10.97 -70.18 -23.83
CA GLN A 88 10.90 -68.97 -24.67
C GLN A 88 9.46 -68.46 -24.82
N GLN A 89 8.50 -69.33 -25.15
CA GLN A 89 7.08 -68.96 -25.28
C GLN A 89 6.50 -68.42 -23.97
N LEU A 90 6.90 -69.00 -22.83
CA LEU A 90 6.48 -68.52 -21.52
C LEU A 90 7.08 -67.14 -21.20
N SER A 91 8.36 -66.92 -21.53
CA SER A 91 9.04 -65.64 -21.36
C SER A 91 8.43 -64.53 -22.22
N ASP A 92 8.12 -64.81 -23.49
CA ASP A 92 7.52 -63.83 -24.40
C ASP A 92 6.10 -63.43 -23.93
N LYS A 93 5.34 -64.40 -23.38
CA LYS A 93 4.03 -64.14 -22.78
C LYS A 93 4.11 -63.34 -21.49
N GLU A 94 5.07 -63.65 -20.62
CA GLU A 94 5.31 -62.88 -19.40
C GLU A 94 5.65 -61.41 -19.74
N GLU A 95 6.50 -61.20 -20.74
CA GLU A 95 6.89 -59.87 -21.23
C GLU A 95 5.69 -59.10 -21.78
N SER A 96 4.90 -59.71 -22.67
CA SER A 96 3.70 -59.08 -23.23
C SER A 96 2.68 -58.73 -22.14
N TRP A 97 2.43 -59.65 -21.20
CA TRP A 97 1.49 -59.40 -20.12
C TRP A 97 1.99 -58.26 -19.22
N TRP A 98 3.26 -58.28 -18.83
CA TRP A 98 3.82 -57.21 -17.99
C TRP A 98 3.72 -55.83 -18.67
N GLN A 99 3.95 -55.75 -19.99
CA GLN A 99 3.78 -54.52 -20.75
C GLN A 99 2.34 -54.00 -20.66
N ASP A 100 1.34 -54.87 -20.76
CA ASP A 100 -0.07 -54.49 -20.66
C ASP A 100 -0.43 -53.98 -19.26
N ILE A 101 -0.02 -54.68 -18.20
CA ILE A 101 -0.42 -54.33 -16.83
C ILE A 101 0.41 -53.18 -16.22
N SER A 102 1.63 -52.95 -16.68
CA SER A 102 2.50 -51.90 -16.14
C SER A 102 2.08 -50.48 -16.56
N LEU A 103 1.30 -50.34 -17.64
CA LEU A 103 0.75 -49.05 -18.08
C LEU A 103 -0.34 -48.53 -17.14
N THR A 104 -1.20 -49.43 -16.65
CA THR A 104 -2.31 -49.09 -15.73
C THR A 104 -2.46 -50.18 -14.67
N PRO A 105 -1.53 -50.27 -13.70
CA PRO A 105 -1.54 -51.34 -12.71
C PRO A 105 -2.78 -51.26 -11.82
N THR A 106 -3.42 -52.40 -11.59
CA THR A 106 -4.49 -52.56 -10.59
C THR A 106 -4.07 -53.61 -9.58
N GLY A 107 -4.61 -53.54 -8.37
CA GLY A 107 -4.29 -54.55 -7.36
C GLY A 107 -4.69 -55.97 -7.79
N GLU A 108 -5.73 -56.09 -8.63
CA GLU A 108 -6.16 -57.36 -9.23
C GLU A 108 -5.16 -57.85 -10.27
N SER A 109 -4.79 -57.01 -11.26
CA SER A 109 -3.88 -57.43 -12.34
C SER A 109 -2.48 -57.81 -11.83
N LEU A 110 -2.00 -57.14 -10.79
CA LEU A 110 -0.73 -57.47 -10.13
C LEU A 110 -0.80 -58.78 -9.33
N ARG A 111 -1.93 -59.08 -8.69
CA ARG A 111 -2.14 -60.35 -7.98
C ARG A 111 -2.23 -61.52 -8.94
N ASP A 112 -2.98 -61.37 -10.03
CA ASP A 112 -3.12 -62.40 -11.06
C ASP A 112 -1.77 -62.71 -11.71
N TYR A 113 -0.97 -61.68 -11.99
CA TYR A 113 0.39 -61.85 -12.49
C TYR A 113 1.28 -62.60 -11.50
N LEU A 114 1.24 -62.26 -10.20
CA LEU A 114 2.04 -62.92 -9.16
C LEU A 114 1.58 -64.36 -8.85
N GLU A 115 0.32 -64.69 -9.11
CA GLU A 115 -0.21 -66.06 -8.97
C GLU A 115 0.41 -66.99 -10.02
N ILE A 116 0.54 -66.51 -11.26
CA ILE A 116 1.08 -67.29 -12.38
C ILE A 116 2.61 -67.23 -12.42
N PHE A 117 3.20 -66.08 -12.10
CA PHE A 117 4.64 -65.83 -12.14
C PHE A 117 5.21 -65.39 -10.76
N PRO A 118 5.12 -66.24 -9.71
CA PRO A 118 5.57 -65.87 -8.36
C PRO A 118 7.07 -65.57 -8.26
N TYR A 119 7.87 -66.17 -9.16
CA TYR A 119 9.31 -65.98 -9.31
C TYR A 119 9.69 -65.45 -10.70
N GLY A 120 8.73 -64.84 -11.41
CA GLY A 120 8.95 -64.26 -12.73
C GLY A 120 9.90 -63.06 -12.72
N LYS A 121 10.32 -62.64 -13.92
CA LYS A 121 11.23 -61.51 -14.16
C LYS A 121 10.76 -60.24 -13.47
N TYR A 122 9.45 -59.99 -13.42
CA TYR A 122 8.87 -58.78 -12.85
C TYR A 122 8.20 -58.98 -11.48
N ALA A 123 8.30 -60.17 -10.88
CA ALA A 123 7.64 -60.48 -9.61
C ALA A 123 8.07 -59.55 -8.45
N GLY A 124 9.32 -59.08 -8.46
CA GLY A 124 9.80 -58.08 -7.50
C GLY A 124 9.11 -56.73 -7.67
N THR A 125 9.05 -56.23 -8.92
CA THR A 125 8.39 -54.96 -9.27
C THR A 125 6.90 -55.03 -9.03
N ALA A 126 6.24 -56.14 -9.37
CA ALA A 126 4.82 -56.35 -9.14
C ALA A 126 4.47 -56.31 -7.64
N ARG A 127 5.30 -56.93 -6.79
CA ARG A 127 5.14 -56.88 -5.34
C ARG A 127 5.32 -55.47 -4.78
N ALA A 128 6.32 -54.74 -5.26
CA ALA A 128 6.56 -53.35 -4.84
C ALA A 128 5.39 -52.44 -5.23
N LEU A 129 4.91 -52.53 -6.48
CA LEU A 129 3.74 -51.77 -6.93
C LEU A 129 2.49 -52.13 -6.14
N LEU A 130 2.29 -53.42 -5.83
CA LEU A 130 1.14 -53.88 -5.05
C LEU A 130 1.16 -53.33 -3.61
N ASP A 131 2.34 -53.23 -2.98
CA ASP A 131 2.52 -52.62 -1.66
C ASP A 131 2.22 -51.11 -1.68
N ASP A 132 2.58 -50.42 -2.77
CA ASP A 132 2.34 -48.97 -2.95
C ASP A 132 0.97 -48.64 -3.60
N MET A 133 0.13 -49.64 -3.91
CA MET A 133 -1.20 -49.40 -4.51
C MET A 133 -2.05 -48.39 -3.71
N PRO A 134 -2.13 -48.46 -2.36
CA PRO A 134 -2.90 -47.49 -1.59
C PRO A 134 -2.36 -46.05 -1.73
N TRP A 135 -1.05 -45.88 -1.93
CA TRP A 135 -0.44 -44.58 -2.19
C TRP A 135 -0.80 -44.05 -3.57
N LEU A 136 -0.72 -44.90 -4.60
CA LEU A 136 -1.11 -44.54 -5.97
C LEU A 136 -2.59 -44.14 -6.06
N GLU A 137 -3.47 -44.86 -5.37
CA GLU A 137 -4.89 -44.51 -5.27
C GLU A 137 -5.10 -43.16 -4.56
N THR A 138 -4.35 -42.89 -3.48
CA THR A 138 -4.39 -41.60 -2.76
C THR A 138 -3.95 -40.45 -3.67
N CYS A 139 -2.84 -40.64 -4.40
CA CYS A 139 -2.35 -39.68 -5.39
C CYS A 139 -3.34 -39.45 -6.52
N LYS A 140 -4.14 -40.45 -6.90
CA LYS A 140 -5.18 -40.33 -7.92
C LYS A 140 -6.40 -39.53 -7.42
N VAL A 141 -6.77 -39.68 -6.15
CA VAL A 141 -7.82 -38.87 -5.52
C VAL A 141 -7.36 -37.43 -5.32
N ASN A 142 -6.09 -37.24 -4.93
CA ASN A 142 -5.41 -35.96 -4.78
C ASN A 142 -6.18 -34.91 -3.94
N THR A 143 -6.64 -35.29 -2.75
CA THR A 143 -7.29 -34.37 -1.79
C THR A 143 -6.57 -34.38 -0.46
N GLU A 144 -6.60 -33.25 0.26
CA GLU A 144 -6.04 -33.14 1.62
C GLU A 144 -6.57 -34.24 2.54
N ALA A 145 -7.88 -34.50 2.52
CA ALA A 145 -8.51 -35.56 3.30
C ALA A 145 -7.97 -36.95 2.98
N ALA A 146 -7.71 -37.26 1.70
CA ALA A 146 -7.14 -38.55 1.29
C ALA A 146 -5.70 -38.72 1.78
N TYR A 147 -4.86 -37.69 1.68
CA TYR A 147 -3.48 -37.76 2.17
C TYR A 147 -3.40 -37.84 3.70
N LEU A 148 -4.29 -37.15 4.43
CA LEU A 148 -4.38 -37.26 5.89
C LEU A 148 -4.81 -38.66 6.32
N ALA A 149 -5.83 -39.23 5.66
CA ALA A 149 -6.28 -40.60 5.92
C ALA A 149 -5.19 -41.64 5.59
N TYR A 150 -4.44 -41.44 4.50
CA TYR A 150 -3.29 -42.30 4.17
C TYR A 150 -2.21 -42.22 5.25
N LYS A 151 -1.85 -41.00 5.69
CA LYS A 151 -0.84 -40.79 6.75
C LYS A 151 -1.22 -41.47 8.07
N GLU A 152 -2.50 -41.42 8.44
CA GLU A 152 -3.01 -42.08 9.65
C GLU A 152 -2.94 -43.61 9.53
N LYS A 153 -3.31 -44.15 8.37
CA LYS A 153 -3.34 -45.60 8.11
C LYS A 153 -1.96 -46.22 7.89
N TYR A 154 -1.00 -45.45 7.35
CA TYR A 154 0.36 -45.91 6.99
C TYR A 154 1.45 -44.97 7.53
N PRO A 155 1.66 -44.90 8.86
CA PRO A 155 2.61 -43.98 9.46
C PRO A 155 4.05 -44.26 9.00
N GLY A 156 4.80 -43.20 8.67
CA GLY A 156 6.20 -43.26 8.26
C GLY A 156 6.45 -43.58 6.77
N LYS A 157 5.45 -44.05 6.02
CA LYS A 157 5.55 -44.19 4.55
C LYS A 157 5.17 -42.89 3.85
N HIS A 158 5.95 -42.48 2.84
CA HIS A 158 5.76 -41.25 2.04
C HIS A 158 5.57 -39.95 2.84
N GLU A 159 6.11 -39.87 4.06
CA GLU A 159 5.85 -38.75 4.96
C GLU A 159 6.37 -37.41 4.40
N GLY A 160 7.52 -37.44 3.70
CA GLY A 160 8.11 -36.26 3.07
C GLY A 160 7.23 -35.72 1.94
N GLU A 161 6.72 -36.61 1.10
CA GLU A 161 5.82 -36.31 -0.01
C GLU A 161 4.49 -35.76 0.52
N ILE A 162 3.87 -36.45 1.49
CA ILE A 162 2.62 -36.01 2.13
C ILE A 162 2.78 -34.62 2.75
N LYS A 163 3.86 -34.38 3.49
CA LYS A 163 4.14 -33.07 4.09
C LYS A 163 4.25 -31.98 3.03
N THR A 164 4.94 -32.26 1.93
CA THR A 164 5.12 -31.31 0.81
C THR A 164 3.78 -31.00 0.12
N ILE A 165 2.97 -32.04 -0.11
CA ILE A 165 1.65 -31.92 -0.73
C ILE A 165 0.69 -31.12 0.16
N LEU A 166 0.63 -31.43 1.46
CA LEU A 166 -0.23 -30.72 2.42
C LEU A 166 0.17 -29.24 2.56
N ASN A 167 1.47 -28.94 2.58
CA ASN A 167 1.94 -27.55 2.56
C ASN A 167 1.50 -26.81 1.28
N THR A 168 1.49 -27.50 0.13
CA THR A 168 1.02 -26.94 -1.14
C THR A 168 -0.49 -26.62 -1.11
N PHE A 169 -1.31 -27.50 -0.51
CA PHE A 169 -2.74 -27.22 -0.31
C PHE A 169 -2.94 -25.98 0.58
N ARG A 170 -2.19 -25.89 1.68
CA ARG A 170 -2.27 -24.76 2.60
C ARG A 170 -1.83 -23.44 1.96
N ASP A 171 -0.74 -23.44 1.20
CA ASP A 171 -0.27 -22.27 0.42
C ASP A 171 -1.39 -21.74 -0.49
N GLU A 172 -2.02 -22.62 -1.29
CA GLU A 172 -3.10 -22.24 -2.20
C GLU A 172 -4.33 -21.72 -1.45
N GLN A 173 -4.70 -22.34 -0.33
CA GLN A 173 -5.84 -21.88 0.49
C GLN A 173 -5.59 -20.49 1.10
N ASP A 174 -4.41 -20.28 1.69
CA ASP A 174 -4.04 -18.99 2.29
C ASP A 174 -3.91 -17.90 1.21
N TRP A 175 -3.44 -18.25 0.01
CA TRP A 175 -3.43 -17.37 -1.15
C TRP A 175 -4.83 -16.97 -1.62
N VAL A 176 -5.75 -17.93 -1.76
CA VAL A 176 -7.15 -17.67 -2.12
C VAL A 176 -7.82 -16.76 -1.09
N ASN A 177 -7.58 -17.01 0.20
CA ASN A 177 -8.07 -16.15 1.28
C ASN A 177 -7.54 -14.72 1.14
N ALA A 178 -6.23 -14.54 0.90
CA ALA A 178 -5.62 -13.24 0.68
C ALA A 178 -6.21 -12.52 -0.56
N ARG A 179 -6.45 -13.25 -1.65
CA ARG A 179 -7.09 -12.73 -2.87
C ARG A 179 -8.55 -12.32 -2.66
N ASN A 180 -9.28 -13.05 -1.83
CA ASN A 180 -10.68 -12.74 -1.51
C ASN A 180 -10.81 -11.50 -0.63
N LEU A 181 -9.95 -11.36 0.38
CA LEU A 181 -9.89 -10.15 1.22
C LEU A 181 -9.35 -8.95 0.42
N ASN A 182 -8.37 -9.20 -0.45
CA ASN A 182 -7.78 -8.23 -1.36
C ASN A 182 -7.23 -6.98 -0.64
N THR A 183 -6.70 -7.14 0.58
CA THR A 183 -6.06 -6.06 1.35
C THR A 183 -4.56 -6.29 1.47
N THR A 184 -3.79 -5.21 1.62
CA THR A 184 -2.33 -5.31 1.82
C THR A 184 -1.97 -6.15 3.04
N ASP A 185 -2.75 -6.05 4.13
CA ASP A 185 -2.52 -6.84 5.35
C ASP A 185 -2.77 -8.34 5.13
N ALA A 186 -3.77 -8.72 4.34
CA ALA A 186 -4.01 -10.12 4.00
C ALA A 186 -2.85 -10.72 3.19
N PHE A 187 -2.28 -9.97 2.24
CA PHE A 187 -1.10 -10.42 1.50
C PHE A 187 0.18 -10.46 2.36
N ARG A 188 0.33 -9.54 3.32
CA ARG A 188 1.43 -9.58 4.31
C ARG A 188 1.33 -10.81 5.21
N GLU A 189 0.12 -11.15 5.65
CA GLU A 189 -0.14 -12.35 6.44
C GLU A 189 0.16 -13.62 5.64
N TYR A 190 -0.25 -13.69 4.38
CA TYR A 190 0.16 -14.78 3.48
C TYR A 190 1.68 -14.92 3.41
N LEU A 191 2.43 -13.83 3.17
CA LEU A 191 3.90 -13.86 3.11
C LEU A 191 4.58 -14.22 4.43
N ARG A 192 3.92 -13.97 5.57
CA ARG A 192 4.41 -14.38 6.89
C ARG A 192 4.44 -15.91 7.03
N PHE A 193 3.44 -16.60 6.49
CA PHE A 193 3.35 -18.07 6.53
C PHE A 193 4.04 -18.75 5.33
N HIS A 194 4.03 -18.10 4.16
CA HIS A 194 4.47 -18.66 2.88
C HIS A 194 5.53 -17.80 2.19
N ARG A 195 6.59 -17.44 2.93
CA ARG A 195 7.66 -16.54 2.44
C ARG A 195 8.33 -16.99 1.14
N TYR A 196 8.41 -18.31 0.94
CA TYR A 196 8.96 -18.94 -0.27
C TYR A 196 7.90 -19.76 -1.01
N GLY A 197 6.62 -19.49 -0.74
CA GLY A 197 5.49 -20.15 -1.36
C GLY A 197 5.35 -19.80 -2.84
N LYS A 198 4.51 -20.55 -3.53
CA LYS A 198 4.26 -20.44 -4.98
C LYS A 198 3.86 -19.02 -5.38
N HIS A 199 3.08 -18.33 -4.54
CA HIS A 199 2.53 -17.00 -4.83
C HIS A 199 3.26 -15.88 -4.10
N ALA A 200 4.43 -16.13 -3.48
CA ALA A 200 5.16 -15.12 -2.71
C ALA A 200 5.56 -13.89 -3.54
N VAL A 201 6.04 -14.10 -4.77
CA VAL A 201 6.40 -13.00 -5.68
C VAL A 201 5.17 -12.19 -6.09
N ASP A 202 4.05 -12.86 -6.36
CA ASP A 202 2.80 -12.21 -6.71
C ASP A 202 2.22 -11.41 -5.53
N ALA A 203 2.24 -11.98 -4.33
CA ALA A 203 1.83 -11.30 -3.10
C ALA A 203 2.66 -10.03 -2.87
N GLN A 204 4.00 -10.10 -3.03
CA GLN A 204 4.86 -8.94 -2.86
C GLN A 204 4.56 -7.86 -3.91
N ARG A 205 4.40 -8.25 -5.17
CA ARG A 205 4.03 -7.31 -6.25
C ARG A 205 2.69 -6.62 -5.98
N ILE A 206 1.70 -7.33 -5.43
CA ILE A 206 0.40 -6.75 -5.05
C ILE A 206 0.56 -5.81 -3.86
N ILE A 207 1.36 -6.16 -2.85
CA ILE A 207 1.66 -5.27 -1.72
C ILE A 207 2.29 -3.98 -2.23
N ASP A 208 3.28 -4.09 -3.11
CA ASP A 208 3.98 -2.92 -3.64
C ASP A 208 3.01 -2.00 -4.42
N SER A 209 2.15 -2.58 -5.27
CA SER A 209 1.17 -1.81 -6.02
C SER A 209 0.05 -1.21 -5.15
N ARG A 210 -0.40 -1.92 -4.12
CA ARG A 210 -1.46 -1.44 -3.20
C ARG A 210 -0.95 -0.53 -2.09
N SER A 211 0.33 -0.58 -1.75
CA SER A 211 0.91 0.27 -0.71
C SER A 211 0.67 1.76 -0.99
N LEU A 212 0.80 2.17 -2.26
CA LEU A 212 0.52 3.53 -2.68
C LEU A 212 -0.98 3.87 -2.56
N HIS A 213 -1.86 2.98 -2.99
CA HIS A 213 -3.31 3.12 -2.83
C HIS A 213 -3.68 3.37 -1.36
N ASP A 214 -3.23 2.48 -0.46
CA ASP A 214 -3.57 2.56 0.96
C ASP A 214 -2.99 3.82 1.62
N ASN A 215 -1.77 4.21 1.23
CA ASN A 215 -1.16 5.46 1.68
C ASN A 215 -1.97 6.69 1.28
N ILE A 216 -2.59 6.68 0.08
CA ILE A 216 -3.43 7.79 -0.39
C ILE A 216 -4.73 7.85 0.42
N VAL A 217 -5.46 6.73 0.50
CA VAL A 217 -6.77 6.65 1.16
C VAL A 217 -6.65 6.94 2.67
N GLU A 218 -5.73 6.26 3.37
CA GLU A 218 -5.52 6.48 4.81
C GLU A 218 -4.90 7.85 5.10
N GLY A 219 -4.03 8.34 4.20
CA GLY A 219 -3.47 9.68 4.29
C GLY A 219 -4.56 10.75 4.27
N LEU A 220 -5.49 10.66 3.32
CA LEU A 220 -6.63 11.58 3.22
C LEU A 220 -7.62 11.43 4.39
N ARG A 221 -7.84 10.21 4.88
CA ARG A 221 -8.71 9.96 6.04
C ARG A 221 -8.17 10.61 7.31
N LYS A 222 -6.86 10.54 7.52
CA LYS A 222 -6.19 11.18 8.67
C LYS A 222 -6.07 12.69 8.48
N ASN A 223 -5.82 13.14 7.25
CA ASN A 223 -5.64 14.53 6.93
C ASN A 223 -6.13 14.81 5.51
N LYS A 224 -7.26 15.51 5.40
CA LYS A 224 -7.86 15.98 4.13
C LYS A 224 -6.92 16.83 3.26
N ASN A 225 -5.78 17.26 3.81
CA ASN A 225 -4.71 18.00 3.13
C ASN A 225 -3.42 17.18 2.95
N ALA A 226 -3.46 15.85 3.09
CA ALA A 226 -2.30 14.98 2.86
C ALA A 226 -1.79 15.09 1.42
N PHE A 227 -2.70 15.20 0.45
CA PHE A 227 -2.41 15.33 -0.98
C PHE A 227 -3.04 16.61 -1.54
N SER A 228 -2.44 17.19 -2.58
CA SER A 228 -2.99 18.31 -3.33
C SER A 228 -4.11 17.85 -4.27
N ALA A 229 -4.93 18.77 -4.77
CA ALA A 229 -5.96 18.43 -5.76
C ALA A 229 -5.32 17.84 -7.03
N GLU A 230 -4.18 18.39 -7.46
CA GLU A 230 -3.40 17.87 -8.60
C GLU A 230 -2.82 16.47 -8.34
N GLU A 231 -2.32 16.21 -7.12
CA GLU A 231 -1.83 14.89 -6.72
C GLU A 231 -2.97 13.86 -6.76
N ILE A 232 -4.16 14.21 -6.26
CA ILE A 232 -5.33 13.34 -6.28
C ILE A 232 -5.81 13.09 -7.72
N GLN A 233 -5.95 14.14 -8.54
CA GLN A 233 -6.30 14.03 -9.97
C GLN A 233 -5.33 13.09 -10.70
N ARG A 234 -4.03 13.22 -10.45
CA ARG A 234 -3.00 12.35 -11.04
C ARG A 234 -3.16 10.90 -10.59
N HIS A 235 -3.35 10.65 -9.29
CA HIS A 235 -3.53 9.29 -8.78
C HIS A 235 -4.81 8.61 -9.30
N ILE A 236 -5.87 9.38 -9.52
CA ILE A 236 -7.09 8.90 -10.20
C ILE A 236 -6.80 8.62 -11.68
N GLY A 237 -6.13 9.54 -12.38
CA GLY A 237 -5.77 9.37 -13.80
C GLY A 237 -4.84 8.16 -14.05
N GLU A 238 -3.93 7.89 -13.12
CA GLU A 238 -3.05 6.71 -13.09
C GLU A 238 -3.77 5.42 -12.67
N LYS A 239 -5.07 5.49 -12.29
CA LYS A 239 -5.88 4.38 -11.76
C LYS A 239 -5.29 3.74 -10.49
N THR A 240 -4.55 4.53 -9.71
CA THR A 240 -4.05 4.08 -8.39
C THR A 240 -5.18 4.04 -7.37
N VAL A 241 -6.11 4.98 -7.46
CA VAL A 241 -7.34 5.11 -6.67
C VAL A 241 -8.48 5.51 -7.60
N THR A 242 -9.72 5.31 -7.18
CA THR A 242 -10.93 5.68 -7.92
C THR A 242 -11.60 6.92 -7.31
N GLU A 243 -12.40 7.63 -8.10
CA GLU A 243 -13.22 8.75 -7.58
C GLU A 243 -14.13 8.32 -6.43
N SER A 244 -14.69 7.10 -6.49
CA SER A 244 -15.54 6.55 -5.43
C SER A 244 -14.78 6.37 -4.12
N GLU A 245 -13.58 5.80 -4.17
CA GLU A 245 -12.76 5.59 -2.97
C GLU A 245 -12.37 6.92 -2.31
N ILE A 246 -12.09 7.95 -3.11
CA ILE A 246 -11.81 9.30 -2.57
C ILE A 246 -13.10 9.95 -2.04
N ALA A 247 -14.25 9.70 -2.67
CA ALA A 247 -15.55 10.21 -2.23
C ALA A 247 -15.97 9.61 -0.88
N ASP A 248 -15.63 8.35 -0.62
CA ASP A 248 -15.87 7.70 0.68
C ASP A 248 -15.07 8.35 1.83
N VAL A 249 -13.96 9.02 1.51
CA VAL A 249 -13.09 9.69 2.50
C VAL A 249 -13.39 11.18 2.64
N LEU A 250 -13.50 11.89 1.52
CA LEU A 250 -13.64 13.35 1.50
C LEU A 250 -15.08 13.82 1.26
N GLY A 251 -15.96 12.94 0.78
CA GLY A 251 -17.30 13.28 0.32
C GLY A 251 -17.36 13.55 -1.20
N PRO A 252 -18.50 13.22 -1.85
CA PRO A 252 -18.63 13.33 -3.30
C PRO A 252 -18.52 14.76 -3.83
N GLU A 253 -19.03 15.75 -3.08
CA GLU A 253 -18.93 17.15 -3.45
C GLU A 253 -17.47 17.62 -3.56
N TRP A 254 -16.61 17.19 -2.63
CA TRP A 254 -15.18 17.54 -2.68
C TRP A 254 -14.46 16.86 -3.83
N VAL A 255 -14.80 15.62 -4.16
CA VAL A 255 -14.25 14.94 -5.35
C VAL A 255 -14.62 15.69 -6.62
N GLU A 256 -15.88 16.12 -6.77
CA GLU A 256 -16.29 16.94 -7.91
C GLU A 256 -15.46 18.23 -8.01
N ARG A 257 -15.22 18.92 -6.89
CA ARG A 257 -14.39 20.14 -6.86
C ARG A 257 -12.92 19.86 -7.18
N ILE A 258 -12.38 18.74 -6.72
CA ILE A 258 -11.01 18.30 -7.01
C ILE A 258 -10.89 17.97 -8.49
N MET A 259 -11.83 17.22 -9.09
CA MET A 259 -11.76 16.87 -10.51
C MET A 259 -11.92 18.08 -11.43
N ASN A 260 -12.67 19.09 -11.01
CA ASN A 260 -12.79 20.37 -11.72
C ASN A 260 -11.69 21.39 -11.37
N TYR A 261 -10.73 21.02 -10.52
CA TYR A 261 -9.66 21.93 -10.14
C TYR A 261 -8.75 22.21 -11.33
N SER A 262 -8.50 23.50 -11.56
CA SER A 262 -7.41 23.99 -12.38
C SER A 262 -6.61 25.01 -11.59
N ARG A 263 -5.29 24.93 -11.72
CA ARG A 263 -4.35 25.84 -11.08
C ARG A 263 -4.69 27.29 -11.46
N PRO A 264 -4.82 28.22 -10.49
CA PRO A 264 -5.08 29.62 -10.79
C PRO A 264 -3.86 30.25 -11.46
N ASP A 265 -4.10 31.35 -12.18
CA ASP A 265 -3.03 32.17 -12.74
C ASP A 265 -2.10 32.69 -11.63
N ASP A 266 -0.83 32.87 -11.96
CA ASP A 266 0.13 33.47 -11.04
C ASP A 266 -0.26 34.92 -10.73
N LEU A 267 -0.03 35.33 -9.49
CA LEU A 267 -0.32 36.69 -9.05
C LEU A 267 0.59 37.69 -9.79
N PRO A 268 0.07 38.87 -10.16
CA PRO A 268 0.83 39.83 -10.96
C PRO A 268 2.09 40.30 -10.23
N ILE A 269 3.16 40.54 -11.00
CA ILE A 269 4.40 41.11 -10.48
C ILE A 269 4.26 42.63 -10.44
N TYR A 270 4.66 43.23 -9.32
CA TYR A 270 4.58 44.66 -9.11
C TYR A 270 5.97 45.27 -8.95
N ALA A 271 6.27 46.30 -9.74
CA ALA A 271 7.45 47.12 -9.56
C ALA A 271 7.21 48.07 -8.37
N TYR A 272 7.82 47.73 -7.23
CA TYR A 272 7.71 48.52 -6.02
C TYR A 272 8.34 49.92 -6.20
N LYS A 273 7.85 50.89 -5.42
CA LYS A 273 8.35 52.27 -5.46
C LYS A 273 9.58 52.46 -4.57
N ASN A 274 10.26 53.60 -4.66
CA ASN A 274 11.34 53.91 -3.72
C ASN A 274 10.81 54.54 -2.41
N GLU A 275 9.59 55.09 -2.42
CA GLU A 275 8.95 55.69 -1.26
C GLU A 275 7.46 55.35 -1.19
N LEU A 276 6.95 55.16 0.04
CA LEU A 276 5.53 55.00 0.32
C LEU A 276 4.81 56.35 0.42
N VAL A 277 3.50 56.33 0.17
CA VAL A 277 2.64 57.50 0.33
C VAL A 277 2.54 57.89 1.81
N LYS A 278 2.75 59.19 2.08
CA LYS A 278 2.74 59.78 3.43
C LYS A 278 1.30 59.93 3.98
N GLY A 279 1.17 59.97 5.29
CA GLY A 279 -0.12 60.22 5.98
C GLY A 279 -1.06 59.01 5.98
N ARG A 280 -0.50 57.80 5.85
CA ARG A 280 -1.25 56.53 5.87
C ARG A 280 -0.65 55.63 6.94
N THR A 281 -1.49 54.85 7.61
CA THR A 281 -0.99 53.78 8.49
C THR A 281 -0.48 52.62 7.62
N GLU A 282 0.72 52.14 7.89
CA GLU A 282 1.35 51.02 7.18
C GLU A 282 1.10 49.71 7.94
N VAL A 283 0.68 48.65 7.25
CA VAL A 283 0.42 47.34 7.85
C VAL A 283 1.34 46.31 7.20
N TYR A 284 2.24 45.73 7.99
CA TYR A 284 3.25 44.78 7.52
C TYR A 284 2.90 43.36 7.95
N PHE A 285 3.00 42.41 7.02
CA PHE A 285 2.92 40.98 7.29
C PHE A 285 4.29 40.33 7.13
N TRP A 286 4.87 39.93 8.26
CA TRP A 286 6.18 39.28 8.37
C TRP A 286 6.02 37.77 8.48
N GLY A 287 6.85 36.99 7.80
CA GLY A 287 6.84 35.54 8.00
C GLY A 287 7.53 34.79 6.87
N THR A 288 7.94 33.57 7.16
CA THR A 288 8.63 32.68 6.22
C THR A 288 7.78 32.35 4.98
N PRO A 289 8.37 31.82 3.90
CA PRO A 289 7.60 31.25 2.79
C PRO A 289 6.58 30.21 3.27
N ALA A 290 5.40 30.18 2.63
CA ALA A 290 4.27 29.31 2.94
C ALA A 290 3.58 29.50 4.32
N SER A 291 3.93 30.53 5.10
CA SER A 291 3.28 30.87 6.38
C SER A 291 1.81 31.32 6.28
N GLY A 292 1.32 31.64 5.07
CA GLY A 292 -0.07 32.04 4.84
C GLY A 292 -0.33 33.55 4.74
N LYS A 293 0.71 34.39 4.54
CA LYS A 293 0.59 35.85 4.36
C LYS A 293 -0.40 36.25 3.25
N THR A 294 -0.17 35.76 2.04
CA THR A 294 -1.00 36.06 0.86
C THR A 294 -2.45 35.61 1.05
N CYS A 295 -2.67 34.42 1.62
CA CYS A 295 -4.02 33.93 1.96
C CYS A 295 -4.68 34.82 3.03
N THR A 296 -3.92 35.28 4.03
CA THR A 296 -4.42 36.20 5.06
C THR A 296 -4.89 37.52 4.45
N LEU A 297 -4.07 38.12 3.58
CA LEU A 297 -4.42 39.36 2.88
C LEU A 297 -5.62 39.17 1.94
N GLY A 298 -5.63 38.08 1.17
CA GLY A 298 -6.77 37.72 0.32
C GLY A 298 -8.06 37.60 1.12
N ALA A 299 -8.02 36.94 2.28
CA ALA A 299 -9.17 36.77 3.17
C ALA A 299 -9.66 38.11 3.74
N ILE A 300 -8.73 38.98 4.20
CA ILE A 300 -9.02 40.33 4.70
C ILE A 300 -9.70 41.16 3.61
N PHE A 301 -9.12 41.21 2.40
CA PHE A 301 -9.68 42.00 1.31
C PHE A 301 -11.00 41.45 0.80
N SER A 302 -11.10 40.14 0.59
CA SER A 302 -12.36 39.51 0.16
C SER A 302 -13.49 39.79 1.16
N ARG A 303 -13.19 39.74 2.47
CA ARG A 303 -14.16 40.05 3.52
C ARG A 303 -14.57 41.51 3.54
N ALA A 304 -13.61 42.45 3.55
CA ALA A 304 -13.92 43.87 3.63
C ALA A 304 -14.59 44.39 2.33
N PHE A 305 -14.14 43.91 1.17
CA PHE A 305 -14.72 44.27 -0.13
C PHE A 305 -16.17 43.78 -0.26
N SER A 306 -16.45 42.53 0.10
CA SER A 306 -17.84 41.99 0.08
C SER A 306 -18.79 42.70 1.05
N LYS A 307 -18.26 43.42 2.04
CA LYS A 307 -19.03 44.26 2.98
C LYS A 307 -19.12 45.72 2.56
N GLY A 308 -18.48 46.13 1.48
CA GLY A 308 -18.45 47.52 1.03
C GLY A 308 -17.62 48.45 1.93
N THR A 309 -16.77 47.89 2.81
CA THR A 309 -15.96 48.65 3.78
C THR A 309 -14.52 48.88 3.33
N LEU A 310 -14.22 48.63 2.05
CA LEU A 310 -12.88 48.71 1.49
C LEU A 310 -12.89 49.48 0.18
N GLN A 311 -12.08 50.54 0.09
CA GLN A 311 -11.96 51.36 -1.12
C GLN A 311 -10.49 51.41 -1.58
N PRO A 312 -10.14 50.87 -2.76
CA PRO A 312 -8.80 50.99 -3.31
C PRO A 312 -8.49 52.46 -3.67
N ARG A 313 -7.24 52.88 -3.42
CA ARG A 313 -6.74 54.23 -3.67
C ARG A 313 -5.52 54.27 -4.59
N GLY A 314 -4.78 53.18 -4.72
CA GLY A 314 -3.60 53.09 -5.58
C GLY A 314 -2.61 52.02 -5.12
N GLY A 315 -1.38 52.13 -5.63
CA GLY A 315 -0.31 51.16 -5.35
C GLY A 315 -0.41 49.94 -6.27
N ALA A 316 -0.21 48.74 -5.72
CA ALA A 316 -0.30 47.47 -6.42
C ALA A 316 -1.76 47.03 -6.68
N VAL A 317 -2.48 47.80 -7.50
CA VAL A 317 -3.94 47.62 -7.74
C VAL A 317 -4.25 46.27 -8.40
N ASP A 318 -3.47 45.83 -9.38
CA ASP A 318 -3.71 44.54 -10.06
C ASP A 318 -3.59 43.37 -9.08
N TYR A 319 -2.57 43.42 -8.21
CA TYR A 319 -2.37 42.43 -7.16
C TYR A 319 -3.53 42.45 -6.14
N PHE A 320 -3.94 43.63 -5.71
CA PHE A 320 -5.12 43.81 -4.85
C PHE A 320 -6.39 43.22 -5.48
N ASP A 321 -6.62 43.46 -6.78
CA ASP A 321 -7.78 42.96 -7.50
C ASP A 321 -7.75 41.44 -7.64
N SER A 322 -6.58 40.83 -7.80
CA SER A 322 -6.44 39.38 -7.70
C SER A 322 -6.82 38.89 -6.29
N LEU A 323 -6.25 39.48 -5.24
CA LEU A 323 -6.45 39.04 -3.85
C LEU A 323 -7.89 39.16 -3.35
N LYS A 324 -8.57 40.28 -3.63
CA LYS A 324 -9.94 40.54 -3.14
C LYS A 324 -10.99 39.61 -3.75
N ASN A 325 -10.65 38.93 -4.85
CA ASN A 325 -11.54 38.05 -5.59
C ASN A 325 -11.27 36.56 -5.32
N ILE A 326 -10.25 36.23 -4.50
CA ILE A 326 -9.87 34.84 -4.18
C ILE A 326 -11.00 34.16 -3.42
N PHE A 327 -11.41 34.73 -2.28
CA PHE A 327 -12.30 34.08 -1.35
C PHE A 327 -13.73 34.55 -1.51
N LYS A 328 -14.61 33.62 -1.88
CA LYS A 328 -16.04 33.89 -2.04
C LYS A 328 -16.80 33.39 -0.81
N LYS A 329 -17.83 34.11 -0.41
CA LYS A 329 -18.69 33.73 0.73
C LYS A 329 -19.44 32.42 0.46
N ASP A 330 -19.89 32.25 -0.78
CA ASP A 330 -20.63 31.10 -1.23
C ASP A 330 -19.76 30.28 -2.20
N GLY A 331 -19.65 28.98 -1.95
CA GLY A 331 -18.88 28.04 -2.77
C GLY A 331 -17.43 27.85 -2.34
N VAL A 332 -16.69 27.09 -3.17
CA VAL A 332 -15.31 26.71 -2.91
C VAL A 332 -14.36 27.63 -3.68
N SER A 333 -13.42 28.22 -2.95
CA SER A 333 -12.38 29.10 -3.45
C SER A 333 -11.11 28.31 -3.74
N ARG A 334 -10.28 28.79 -4.67
CA ARG A 334 -8.96 28.21 -4.96
C ARG A 334 -7.90 29.05 -4.27
N LEU A 335 -6.97 28.42 -3.57
CA LEU A 335 -5.86 29.12 -2.94
C LEU A 335 -4.90 29.67 -4.00
N PRO A 336 -4.34 30.87 -3.80
CA PRO A 336 -3.39 31.44 -4.74
C PRO A 336 -2.08 30.66 -4.78
N ASN A 337 -1.39 30.71 -5.92
CA ASN A 337 -0.02 30.21 -6.04
C ASN A 337 0.96 31.02 -5.16
N SER A 338 2.16 30.48 -4.94
CA SER A 338 3.23 31.21 -4.26
C SER A 338 3.55 32.53 -4.96
N THR A 339 3.71 33.59 -4.18
CA THR A 339 4.16 34.91 -4.68
C THR A 339 5.59 34.85 -5.19
N SER A 340 5.97 35.77 -6.08
CA SER A 340 7.36 35.97 -6.50
C SER A 340 8.29 36.16 -5.29
N ASN A 341 9.53 35.67 -5.40
CA ASN A 341 10.51 35.68 -4.31
C ASN A 341 11.04 37.09 -4.00
N THR A 342 10.84 38.07 -4.89
CA THR A 342 11.51 39.38 -4.85
C THR A 342 10.53 40.52 -5.14
N CYS A 343 9.40 40.57 -4.43
CA CYS A 343 8.42 41.66 -4.58
C CYS A 343 7.98 42.27 -3.25
N ILE A 344 7.71 43.58 -3.29
CA ILE A 344 7.04 44.34 -2.23
C ILE A 344 5.75 44.90 -2.81
N TYR A 345 4.61 44.46 -2.30
CA TYR A 345 3.30 44.93 -2.78
C TYR A 345 2.75 45.97 -1.81
N ASP A 346 2.80 47.26 -2.17
CA ASP A 346 2.14 48.33 -1.42
C ASP A 346 0.73 48.57 -1.95
N MET A 347 -0.29 48.11 -1.22
CA MET A 347 -1.69 48.27 -1.61
C MET A 347 -2.34 49.37 -0.78
N GLN A 348 -2.71 50.46 -1.43
CA GLN A 348 -3.27 51.64 -0.76
C GLN A 348 -4.78 51.53 -0.73
N VAL A 349 -5.36 51.45 0.46
CA VAL A 349 -6.80 51.24 0.67
C VAL A 349 -7.32 52.15 1.77
N ASP A 350 -8.56 52.61 1.65
CA ASP A 350 -9.29 53.18 2.77
C ASP A 350 -10.23 52.10 3.33
N ILE A 351 -10.08 51.80 4.62
CA ILE A 351 -10.99 50.92 5.35
C ILE A 351 -12.04 51.78 6.05
N ILE A 352 -13.31 51.44 5.91
CA ILE A 352 -14.43 52.18 6.48
C ILE A 352 -14.87 51.46 7.75
N ASP A 353 -14.87 52.17 8.88
CA ASP A 353 -15.36 51.62 10.15
C ASP A 353 -16.88 51.70 10.27
N ASP A 354 -17.43 51.08 11.34
CA ASP A 354 -18.88 51.06 11.60
C ASP A 354 -19.48 52.46 11.83
N LYS A 355 -18.65 53.49 12.06
CA LYS A 355 -19.06 54.90 12.20
C LYS A 355 -18.92 55.68 10.88
N GLY A 356 -18.55 55.01 9.78
CA GLY A 356 -18.34 55.63 8.48
C GLY A 356 -17.04 56.43 8.36
N ARG A 357 -16.12 56.35 9.34
CA ARG A 357 -14.82 57.02 9.25
C ARG A 357 -13.90 56.21 8.35
N LYS A 358 -13.10 56.92 7.54
CA LYS A 358 -12.11 56.30 6.67
C LYS A 358 -10.79 56.16 7.41
N HIS A 359 -10.16 55.02 7.26
CA HIS A 359 -8.84 54.71 7.77
C HIS A 359 -7.90 54.54 6.58
N PRO A 360 -7.09 55.56 6.24
CA PRO A 360 -6.15 55.49 5.12
C PRO A 360 -4.99 54.56 5.48
N VAL A 361 -4.96 53.39 4.85
CA VAL A 361 -3.99 52.33 5.12
C VAL A 361 -3.17 52.01 3.86
N THR A 362 -1.91 51.64 4.05
CA THR A 362 -1.07 50.97 3.07
C THR A 362 -0.79 49.56 3.58
N MET A 363 -1.40 48.56 2.95
CA MET A 363 -1.21 47.15 3.25
C MET A 363 0.01 46.65 2.48
N ILE A 364 0.98 46.09 3.20
CA ILE A 364 2.27 45.72 2.63
C ILE A 364 2.40 44.19 2.71
N ASP A 365 2.38 43.56 1.53
CA ASP A 365 2.75 42.14 1.39
C ASP A 365 4.22 42.04 1.02
N LEU A 366 4.97 41.29 1.81
CA LEU A 366 6.39 41.06 1.62
C LEU A 366 6.60 39.61 1.19
N ALA A 367 7.40 39.39 0.15
CA ALA A 367 7.84 38.05 -0.21
C ALA A 367 8.48 37.36 1.01
N GLY A 368 8.18 36.08 1.21
CA GLY A 368 8.75 35.30 2.32
C GLY A 368 10.29 35.25 2.28
N GLU A 369 10.88 35.43 1.10
CA GLU A 369 12.32 35.48 0.93
C GLU A 369 12.95 36.70 1.60
N ILE A 370 12.24 37.84 1.69
CA ILE A 370 12.71 39.03 2.43
C ILE A 370 12.96 38.68 3.90
N PHE A 371 12.12 37.81 4.47
CA PHE A 371 12.28 37.33 5.84
C PHE A 371 13.57 36.52 6.01
N LYS A 372 13.91 35.66 5.05
CA LYS A 372 15.19 34.93 5.03
C LYS A 372 16.37 35.88 4.82
N CYS A 373 16.21 36.92 4.01
CA CYS A 373 17.26 37.91 3.74
C CYS A 373 17.70 38.64 5.01
N ILE A 374 16.77 38.93 5.93
CA ILE A 374 17.11 39.51 7.25
C ILE A 374 18.16 38.65 7.96
N TYR A 375 18.01 37.33 7.95
CA TYR A 375 18.97 36.43 8.58
C TYR A 375 20.36 36.55 7.95
N TYR A 376 20.45 36.49 6.62
CA TYR A 376 21.73 36.58 5.93
C TYR A 376 22.38 37.96 6.06
N ASP A 377 21.60 39.04 6.00
CA ASP A 377 22.10 40.40 6.18
C ASP A 377 22.65 40.63 7.58
N SER A 378 21.96 40.10 8.61
CA SER A 378 22.42 40.19 10.01
C SER A 378 23.78 39.52 10.25
N LEU A 379 24.17 38.60 9.37
CA LEU A 379 25.46 37.91 9.40
C LEU A 379 26.50 38.53 8.44
N GLY A 380 26.15 39.62 7.74
CA GLY A 380 27.00 40.23 6.72
C GLY A 380 27.22 39.35 5.49
N LYS A 381 26.28 38.45 5.18
CA LYS A 381 26.40 37.44 4.10
C LYS A 381 25.69 37.83 2.80
N LEU A 382 25.02 38.98 2.74
CA LEU A 382 24.40 39.47 1.50
C LEU A 382 25.33 40.47 0.80
N ASN A 383 25.55 40.24 -0.49
CA ASN A 383 26.29 41.17 -1.34
C ASN A 383 25.41 42.35 -1.74
N GLU A 384 25.99 43.55 -1.90
CA GLU A 384 25.24 44.78 -2.26
C GLU A 384 24.58 44.72 -3.64
N ASP A 385 25.19 43.99 -4.59
CA ASP A 385 24.65 43.81 -5.93
C ASP A 385 23.47 42.82 -6.01
N ASP A 386 23.24 42.05 -4.94
CA ASP A 386 22.15 41.07 -4.85
C ASP A 386 20.80 41.80 -4.88
N GLU A 387 19.92 41.39 -5.80
CA GLU A 387 18.56 41.94 -5.89
C GLU A 387 17.80 41.82 -4.56
N ARG A 388 18.05 40.74 -3.82
CA ARG A 388 17.47 40.51 -2.50
C ARG A 388 17.91 41.55 -1.48
N LYS A 389 19.17 42.00 -1.56
CA LYS A 389 19.72 43.06 -0.70
C LYS A 389 19.06 44.40 -1.03
N LYS A 390 18.92 44.73 -2.32
CA LYS A 390 18.23 45.95 -2.77
C LYS A 390 16.79 46.03 -2.26
N ILE A 391 16.06 44.92 -2.35
CA ILE A 391 14.67 44.82 -1.85
C ILE A 391 14.60 44.94 -0.33
N LEU A 392 15.54 44.29 0.38
CA LEU A 392 15.64 44.41 1.83
C LEU A 392 15.89 45.88 2.22
N ASP A 393 16.83 46.54 1.56
CA ASP A 393 17.16 47.95 1.82
C ASP A 393 15.98 48.88 1.51
N THR A 394 15.24 48.65 0.42
CA THR A 394 14.00 49.40 0.16
C THR A 394 12.95 49.15 1.25
N THR A 395 12.77 47.90 1.69
CA THR A 395 11.84 47.54 2.76
C THR A 395 12.18 48.27 4.06
N PHE A 396 13.46 48.30 4.44
CA PHE A 396 13.92 49.03 5.63
C PHE A 396 13.91 50.55 5.44
N GLY A 397 14.06 51.04 4.21
CA GLY A 397 13.82 52.44 3.84
C GLY A 397 12.38 52.88 4.15
N TYR A 398 11.39 52.04 3.84
CA TYR A 398 10.00 52.29 4.24
C TYR A 398 9.83 52.30 5.76
N LEU A 399 10.41 51.30 6.43
CA LEU A 399 10.26 51.10 7.88
C LEU A 399 10.93 52.20 8.72
N THR A 400 11.99 52.82 8.23
CA THR A 400 12.66 53.91 8.94
C THR A 400 11.88 55.23 8.91
N ASN A 401 10.90 55.39 8.01
CA ASN A 401 10.04 56.57 7.99
C ASN A 401 9.07 56.56 9.19
N ARG A 402 9.35 57.40 10.19
CA ARG A 402 8.54 57.48 11.43
C ARG A 402 7.28 58.34 11.32
N LYS A 403 7.05 59.02 10.19
CA LYS A 403 5.85 59.87 9.99
C LYS A 403 4.59 59.04 9.81
N ASN A 404 4.71 57.91 9.12
CA ASN A 404 3.62 56.97 8.99
C ASN A 404 3.62 56.02 10.19
N LYS A 405 2.44 55.88 10.82
CA LYS A 405 2.21 54.88 11.86
C LYS A 405 2.24 53.48 11.27
N LYS A 406 2.63 52.49 12.07
CA LYS A 406 2.85 51.10 11.64
C LYS A 406 2.09 50.12 12.49
N ILE A 407 1.61 49.06 11.87
CA ILE A 407 1.07 47.87 12.53
C ILE A 407 1.83 46.67 11.97
N MET A 408 2.29 45.78 12.83
CA MET A 408 3.11 44.64 12.43
C MET A 408 2.42 43.32 12.80
N PHE A 409 2.23 42.45 11.82
CA PHE A 409 1.75 41.09 12.00
C PHE A 409 2.86 40.10 11.69
N PHE A 410 3.26 39.29 12.66
CA PHE A 410 4.16 38.15 12.49
C PHE A 410 3.33 36.89 12.27
N VAL A 411 3.38 36.35 11.06
CA VAL A 411 2.58 35.22 10.59
C VAL A 411 3.32 33.92 10.87
N VAL A 412 2.77 33.12 11.78
CA VAL A 412 3.33 31.84 12.23
C VAL A 412 2.35 30.74 11.86
N GLU A 413 2.82 29.71 11.16
CA GLU A 413 1.98 28.60 10.75
C GLU A 413 1.84 27.56 11.87
N TYR A 414 0.61 27.18 12.19
CA TYR A 414 0.35 26.07 13.10
C TYR A 414 0.83 24.74 12.49
N ASN A 415 1.46 23.89 13.31
CA ASN A 415 2.20 22.68 12.90
C ASN A 415 3.31 22.93 11.86
N GLY A 416 3.77 24.17 11.71
CA GLY A 416 4.89 24.54 10.85
C GLY A 416 6.25 24.59 11.55
N HIS A 417 6.32 24.35 12.86
CA HIS A 417 7.53 24.53 13.68
C HIS A 417 8.69 23.60 13.28
N ASP A 418 8.38 22.36 12.88
CA ASP A 418 9.38 21.38 12.42
C ASP A 418 9.66 21.44 10.90
N ARG A 419 9.18 22.48 10.21
CA ARG A 419 9.39 22.60 8.77
C ARG A 419 10.88 22.78 8.47
N VAL A 420 11.40 21.89 7.63
CA VAL A 420 12.73 22.02 7.03
C VAL A 420 12.61 22.70 5.67
N TRP A 421 13.42 23.72 5.42
CA TRP A 421 13.54 24.34 4.10
C TRP A 421 14.70 23.72 3.32
N ASN A 422 14.51 23.54 2.01
CA ASN A 422 15.53 23.01 1.09
C ASN A 422 16.60 24.04 0.73
N ASP A 423 17.12 24.77 1.72
CA ASP A 423 18.20 25.76 1.52
C ASP A 423 19.52 25.33 2.19
N ASN A 424 19.61 24.07 2.65
CA ASN A 424 20.79 23.48 3.29
C ASN A 424 21.31 24.24 4.51
N THR A 425 20.47 25.08 5.13
CA THR A 425 20.88 25.91 6.26
C THR A 425 20.71 25.24 7.62
N ASN A 426 19.95 24.15 7.70
CA ASN A 426 19.45 23.55 8.94
C ASN A 426 18.74 24.55 9.88
N LEU A 427 18.25 25.68 9.35
CA LEU A 427 17.54 26.69 10.13
C LEU A 427 16.07 26.35 10.29
N THR A 428 15.56 26.61 11.49
CA THR A 428 14.15 26.42 11.86
C THR A 428 13.36 27.72 11.72
N MET A 429 12.03 27.62 11.81
CA MET A 429 11.17 28.80 11.83
C MET A 429 11.51 29.72 13.02
N SER A 430 11.87 29.13 14.17
CA SER A 430 12.24 29.89 15.36
C SER A 430 13.48 30.76 15.09
N ASP A 431 14.51 30.21 14.44
CA ASP A 431 15.74 30.95 14.13
C ASP A 431 15.46 32.19 13.28
N TYR A 432 14.58 32.06 12.28
CA TYR A 432 14.20 33.20 11.44
C TYR A 432 13.35 34.23 12.20
N LEU A 433 12.41 33.79 13.04
CA LEU A 433 11.55 34.67 13.84
C LEU A 433 12.37 35.47 14.87
N ASP A 434 13.22 34.78 15.64
CA ASP A 434 14.11 35.38 16.63
C ASP A 434 15.04 36.39 15.97
N ARG A 435 15.68 36.00 14.86
CA ARG A 435 16.59 36.90 14.15
C ARG A 435 15.86 38.12 13.58
N CYS A 436 14.64 37.95 13.08
CA CYS A 436 13.85 39.08 12.58
C CYS A 436 13.50 40.07 13.70
N ALA A 437 13.07 39.59 14.86
CA ALA A 437 12.74 40.45 16.00
C ALA A 437 13.96 41.28 16.43
N HIS A 438 15.12 40.65 16.62
CA HIS A 438 16.35 41.35 16.96
C HIS A 438 16.79 42.34 15.88
N TYR A 439 16.72 41.96 14.61
CA TYR A 439 17.13 42.85 13.52
C TYR A 439 16.23 44.10 13.43
N LEU A 440 14.92 43.96 13.66
CA LEU A 440 14.00 45.10 13.71
C LEU A 440 14.29 46.01 14.90
N ASP A 441 14.70 45.44 16.03
CA ASP A 441 15.08 46.19 17.24
C ASP A 441 16.42 46.93 17.08
N ASP A 442 17.45 46.23 16.58
CA ASP A 442 18.78 46.79 16.30
C ASP A 442 18.71 48.00 15.36
N LYS A 443 17.83 47.91 14.34
CA LYS A 443 17.57 48.99 13.38
C LYS A 443 16.62 50.07 13.93
N LYS A 444 16.15 49.94 15.18
CA LYS A 444 15.23 50.86 15.87
C LYS A 444 13.95 51.12 15.08
N ILE A 445 13.44 50.06 14.44
CA ILE A 445 12.19 50.09 13.68
C ILE A 445 11.02 50.05 14.64
N ILE A 446 11.03 49.09 15.58
CA ILE A 446 10.04 49.02 16.64
C ILE A 446 10.29 50.19 17.59
N SER A 447 9.34 51.12 17.61
CA SER A 447 9.47 52.42 18.27
C SER A 447 8.09 53.06 18.40
N SER A 448 7.99 54.31 18.87
CA SER A 448 6.73 55.04 19.01
C SER A 448 5.94 55.28 17.70
N SER A 449 6.50 54.95 16.53
CA SER A 449 5.75 54.91 15.26
C SER A 449 4.98 53.61 15.05
N VAL A 450 5.21 52.57 15.85
CA VAL A 450 4.46 51.31 15.81
C VAL A 450 3.30 51.39 16.80
N ASN A 451 2.07 51.19 16.33
CA ASN A 451 0.85 51.27 17.13
C ASN A 451 0.42 49.91 17.70
N GLY A 452 0.87 48.80 17.10
CA GLY A 452 0.54 47.45 17.56
C GLY A 452 1.39 46.38 16.89
N ILE A 453 1.67 45.31 17.64
CA ILE A 453 2.40 44.12 17.19
C ILE A 453 1.53 42.90 17.48
N TYR A 454 1.36 42.05 16.48
CA TYR A 454 0.50 40.88 16.58
C TYR A 454 1.21 39.65 16.05
N VAL A 455 1.07 38.51 16.73
CA VAL A 455 1.49 37.21 16.22
C VAL A 455 0.24 36.49 15.72
N LEU A 456 0.16 36.30 14.40
CA LEU A 456 -0.97 35.68 13.73
C LEU A 456 -0.69 34.20 13.52
N VAL A 457 -1.39 33.33 14.26
CA VAL A 457 -1.24 31.87 14.15
C VAL A 457 -2.17 31.36 13.05
N THR A 458 -1.64 31.08 11.87
CA THR A 458 -2.41 30.62 10.71
C THR A 458 -2.71 29.12 10.78
N LYS A 459 -3.72 28.66 10.01
CA LYS A 459 -4.26 27.30 10.07
C LYS A 459 -4.84 26.93 11.44
N ALA A 460 -5.41 27.92 12.13
CA ALA A 460 -6.01 27.71 13.45
C ALA A 460 -7.21 26.74 13.44
N ASP A 461 -7.78 26.41 12.27
CA ASP A 461 -8.80 25.37 12.10
C ASP A 461 -8.28 23.94 12.32
N MET A 462 -6.96 23.76 12.31
CA MET A 462 -6.29 22.48 12.58
C MET A 462 -5.99 22.29 14.07
N ILE A 463 -6.27 23.29 14.92
CA ILE A 463 -6.16 23.16 16.37
C ILE A 463 -7.42 22.44 16.85
N ASP A 464 -7.25 21.26 17.44
CA ASP A 464 -8.35 20.45 17.96
C ASP A 464 -8.88 21.02 19.27
N CYS A 465 -9.74 22.05 19.16
CA CYS A 465 -10.44 22.66 20.28
C CYS A 465 -11.71 23.39 19.83
N GLU A 466 -12.54 23.79 20.80
CA GLU A 466 -13.67 24.67 20.50
C GLU A 466 -13.21 26.09 20.11
N TYR A 467 -14.03 26.80 19.32
CA TYR A 467 -13.70 28.16 18.85
C TYR A 467 -13.35 29.14 19.99
N LYS A 468 -14.04 29.03 21.14
CA LYS A 468 -13.82 29.88 22.31
C LYS A 468 -12.45 29.68 22.97
N GLU A 469 -11.84 28.52 22.75
CA GLU A 469 -10.55 28.11 23.34
C GLU A 469 -9.37 28.41 22.41
N LEU A 470 -9.63 28.64 21.11
CA LEU A 470 -8.60 28.93 20.10
C LEU A 470 -7.60 30.02 20.52
N PRO A 471 -8.00 31.17 21.12
CA PRO A 471 -7.02 32.17 21.53
C PRO A 471 -6.03 31.66 22.58
N VAL A 472 -6.51 30.82 23.51
CA VAL A 472 -5.66 30.21 24.55
C VAL A 472 -4.74 29.17 23.92
N LYS A 473 -5.27 28.28 23.08
CA LYS A 473 -4.49 27.23 22.41
C LYS A 473 -3.45 27.77 21.44
N ALA A 474 -3.78 28.83 20.69
CA ALA A 474 -2.82 29.51 19.84
C ALA A 474 -1.70 30.18 20.65
N LYS A 475 -2.02 30.70 21.85
CA LYS A 475 -1.01 31.24 22.76
C LYS A 475 -0.10 30.14 23.30
N GLU A 476 -0.66 29.03 23.78
CA GLU A 476 0.10 27.87 24.24
C GLU A 476 1.07 27.39 23.15
N TYR A 477 0.61 27.26 21.90
CA TYR A 477 1.47 26.88 20.77
C TYR A 477 2.68 27.82 20.57
N ILE A 478 2.48 29.14 20.67
CA ILE A 478 3.58 30.11 20.58
C ILE A 478 4.52 30.00 21.78
N GLU A 479 3.99 29.83 22.99
CA GLU A 479 4.79 29.71 24.22
C GLU A 479 5.57 28.40 24.30
N ASP A 480 5.08 27.33 23.67
CA ASP A 480 5.72 26.01 23.65
C ASP A 480 6.81 25.92 22.57
N HIS A 481 6.52 26.41 21.35
CA HIS A 481 7.42 26.21 20.20
C HIS A 481 8.24 27.45 19.82
N PHE A 482 7.82 28.64 20.23
CA PHE A 482 8.43 29.92 19.83
C PHE A 482 8.65 30.84 21.03
N LYS A 483 8.97 30.26 22.19
CA LYS A 483 9.13 30.98 23.46
C LYS A 483 10.15 32.11 23.39
N GLY A 484 11.32 31.83 22.79
CA GLY A 484 12.39 32.83 22.62
C GLY A 484 11.87 34.07 21.90
N PHE A 485 11.22 33.86 20.76
CA PHE A 485 10.66 34.92 19.94
C PHE A 485 9.60 35.73 20.69
N TRP A 486 8.72 35.03 21.41
CA TRP A 486 7.66 35.68 22.19
C TRP A 486 8.21 36.56 23.33
N GLU A 487 9.19 36.06 24.09
CA GLU A 487 9.83 36.84 25.15
C GLU A 487 10.63 38.01 24.59
N THR A 488 11.33 37.84 23.46
CA THR A 488 12.02 38.93 22.75
C THR A 488 11.03 40.03 22.33
N LEU A 489 9.89 39.68 21.74
CA LEU A 489 8.87 40.68 21.40
C LEU A 489 8.31 41.41 22.63
N LYS A 490 8.10 40.70 23.75
CA LYS A 490 7.66 41.36 25.00
C LYS A 490 8.68 42.39 25.48
N ASP A 491 9.96 42.02 25.53
CA ASP A 491 11.03 42.93 25.97
C ASP A 491 11.12 44.15 25.06
N ILE A 492 11.13 43.94 23.74
CA ILE A 492 11.15 45.02 22.75
C ILE A 492 9.95 45.95 22.93
N CYS A 493 8.75 45.39 23.12
CA CYS A 493 7.55 46.17 23.34
C CYS A 493 7.62 47.02 24.61
N VAL A 494 8.14 46.46 25.70
CA VAL A 494 8.28 47.18 26.99
C VAL A 494 9.22 48.38 26.83
N HIS A 495 10.43 48.18 26.31
CA HIS A 495 11.38 49.30 26.20
C HIS A 495 11.00 50.30 25.09
N SER A 496 10.23 49.88 24.08
CA SER A 496 9.79 50.73 22.96
C SER A 496 8.45 51.44 23.24
N GLY A 497 7.81 51.14 24.37
CA GLY A 497 6.53 51.71 24.77
C GLY A 497 5.33 51.20 23.96
N ILE A 498 5.43 50.02 23.35
CA ILE A 498 4.34 49.38 22.61
C ILE A 498 3.42 48.66 23.60
N ARG A 499 2.15 49.06 23.64
CA ARG A 499 1.17 48.53 24.60
C ARG A 499 0.30 47.40 24.05
N ASP A 500 0.17 47.29 22.74
CA ASP A 500 -0.70 46.28 22.12
C ASP A 500 0.11 45.18 21.45
N LEU A 501 0.53 44.20 22.26
CA LEU A 501 1.16 42.95 21.85
C LEU A 501 0.17 41.80 22.09
N LYS A 502 -0.30 41.12 21.03
CA LYS A 502 -1.27 40.01 21.15
C LYS A 502 -1.01 38.87 20.18
N ILE A 503 -1.44 37.66 20.57
CA ILE A 503 -1.52 36.49 19.69
C ILE A 503 -2.96 36.38 19.17
N ILE A 504 -3.11 36.16 17.87
CA ILE A 504 -4.40 36.10 17.18
C ILE A 504 -4.48 34.78 16.39
N PRO A 505 -5.41 33.87 16.71
CA PRO A 505 -5.66 32.70 15.87
C PRO A 505 -6.28 33.15 14.54
N PHE A 506 -5.86 32.52 13.45
CA PHE A 506 -6.33 32.84 12.12
C PHE A 506 -6.52 31.59 11.26
N SER A 507 -7.68 31.50 10.62
CA SER A 507 -7.93 30.55 9.56
C SER A 507 -8.70 31.23 8.43
N ILE A 508 -8.47 30.73 7.22
CA ILE A 508 -9.27 31.10 6.06
C ILE A 508 -10.52 30.24 5.93
N GLY A 509 -10.69 29.20 6.74
CA GLY A 509 -11.81 28.27 6.68
C GLY A 509 -11.38 26.83 6.43
N ASN A 510 -12.29 26.03 5.90
CA ASN A 510 -12.09 24.61 5.69
C ASN A 510 -11.29 24.36 4.40
N VAL A 511 -10.00 24.05 4.54
CA VAL A 511 -9.11 23.74 3.41
C VAL A 511 -9.10 22.23 3.13
N VAL A 512 -9.28 21.86 1.88
CA VAL A 512 -9.25 20.47 1.38
C VAL A 512 -8.26 20.36 0.23
N ALA A 513 -7.56 19.24 0.17
CA ALA A 513 -6.60 18.92 -0.88
C ALA A 513 -5.55 20.02 -1.11
N LYS A 514 -5.10 20.68 -0.03
CA LYS A 514 -4.10 21.78 0.01
C LYS A 514 -4.44 23.04 -0.83
N GLN A 515 -5.44 23.02 -1.69
CA GLN A 515 -5.65 24.02 -2.76
C GLN A 515 -7.08 24.54 -2.83
N LEU A 516 -8.05 23.86 -2.22
CA LEU A 516 -9.46 24.24 -2.21
C LEU A 516 -9.86 24.71 -0.81
N CYS A 517 -10.70 25.73 -0.73
CA CYS A 517 -11.09 26.34 0.54
C CYS A 517 -12.56 26.74 0.54
N GLU A 518 -13.30 26.22 1.52
CA GLU A 518 -14.60 26.77 1.92
C GLU A 518 -14.34 27.89 2.94
N PHE A 519 -14.57 29.13 2.51
CA PHE A 519 -14.08 30.31 3.21
C PHE A 519 -14.91 30.69 4.44
N ASP A 520 -14.25 30.89 5.58
CA ASP A 520 -14.84 31.45 6.80
C ASP A 520 -14.20 32.81 7.14
N GLY A 521 -14.95 33.89 6.84
CA GLY A 521 -14.49 35.26 7.04
C GLY A 521 -14.45 35.75 8.50
N LYS A 522 -14.76 34.92 9.51
CA LYS A 522 -14.76 35.36 10.93
C LYS A 522 -13.40 35.84 11.41
N PHE A 523 -12.32 35.14 11.05
CA PHE A 523 -10.96 35.50 11.48
C PHE A 523 -10.43 36.73 10.73
N ALA A 524 -10.77 36.86 9.45
CA ALA A 524 -10.49 38.07 8.67
C ALA A 524 -11.09 39.32 9.32
N LYS A 525 -12.30 39.21 9.90
CA LYS A 525 -12.91 40.30 10.67
C LYS A 525 -12.07 40.69 11.89
N LEU A 526 -11.56 39.72 12.66
CA LEU A 526 -10.74 40.01 13.85
C LEU A 526 -9.47 40.81 13.50
N VAL A 527 -8.82 40.47 12.38
CA VAL A 527 -7.65 41.22 11.91
C VAL A 527 -8.03 42.61 11.41
N LEU A 528 -9.13 42.75 10.66
CA LEU A 528 -9.66 44.05 10.22
C LEU A 528 -9.99 44.97 11.41
N ASP A 529 -10.65 44.44 12.43
CA ASP A 529 -11.00 45.20 13.63
C ASP A 529 -9.74 45.77 14.32
N ARG A 530 -8.65 45.00 14.38
CA ARG A 530 -7.36 45.47 14.92
C ARG A 530 -6.70 46.53 14.06
N ILE A 531 -6.76 46.38 12.74
CA ILE A 531 -6.23 47.39 11.82
C ILE A 531 -6.99 48.71 12.05
N ILE A 532 -8.33 48.68 12.05
CA ILE A 532 -9.19 49.85 12.30
C ILE A 532 -8.92 50.49 13.66
N GLU A 533 -8.75 49.68 14.71
CA GLU A 533 -8.48 50.17 16.07
C GLU A 533 -7.15 50.91 16.16
N LYS A 534 -6.14 50.49 15.39
CA LYS A 534 -4.77 50.99 15.48
C LYS A 534 -4.34 51.90 14.32
N SER A 535 -5.22 52.16 13.35
CA SER A 535 -4.98 53.10 12.26
C SER A 535 -5.51 54.50 12.55
N ASP A 536 -4.89 55.50 11.94
CA ASP A 536 -5.36 56.88 12.00
C ASP A 536 -6.62 57.03 11.12
N SER A 537 -7.70 57.61 11.67
CA SER A 537 -8.95 57.84 10.93
C SER A 537 -9.14 59.29 10.48
N THR A 538 -9.82 59.49 9.34
CA THR A 538 -10.27 60.81 8.89
C THR A 538 -11.41 61.26 9.80
N GLY A 539 -11.13 62.17 10.73
CA GLY A 539 -12.14 62.75 11.63
C GLY A 539 -11.82 62.71 13.12
N HIS A 540 -10.60 62.34 13.53
CA HIS A 540 -10.24 62.43 14.95
C HIS A 540 -10.11 63.88 15.43
N SER A 541 -10.96 64.24 16.40
CA SER A 541 -10.64 65.21 17.44
C SER A 541 -9.71 64.54 18.46
N PHE A 542 -8.75 65.29 18.98
CA PHE A 542 -7.75 64.88 19.99
C PHE A 542 -8.32 64.09 21.19
N LEU A 543 -9.60 64.26 21.51
CA LEU A 543 -10.29 63.60 22.64
C LEU A 543 -10.53 62.10 22.45
N ASP A 544 -10.57 61.59 21.22
CA ASP A 544 -10.82 60.15 20.96
C ASP A 544 -9.57 59.29 21.14
N PHE A 545 -8.37 59.86 21.01
CA PHE A 545 -7.08 59.17 21.19
C PHE A 545 -6.77 58.84 22.66
N LEU A 546 -7.37 59.55 23.61
CA LEU A 546 -7.13 59.37 25.04
C LEU A 546 -8.07 58.34 25.69
N LYS A 547 -9.04 57.78 24.96
CA LYS A 547 -10.07 56.86 25.48
C LYS A 547 -9.92 55.40 25.05
N GLY A 548 -8.96 55.07 24.18
CA GLY A 548 -8.60 53.70 23.79
C GLY A 548 -7.16 53.40 24.16
#